data_AF-A0A7V0ZJ65-F1
#
_entry.id   AF-A0A7V0ZJ65-F1
#
_cell.length_a   1.000
_cell.length_b   1.000
_cell.length_c   1.000
_cell.angle_alpha   90.00
_cell.angle_beta   90.00
_cell.angle_gamma   90.00
#
_symmetry.space_group_name_H-M   'P 1'
#
loop_
_entity.id
_entity.type
_entity.pdbx_description
1 polymer ?
#
loop_
_entity_poly.entity_id
_entity_poly.type
_entity_poly.pdbx_seq_one_letter_code
_entity_poly.pdbx_strand_id
1 'polypeptide(L)'
;MDFLTPDLKWYTAISNKRGVQPRCPFATIEKCPRNYQSLSLLGIAGLSTPIQKDEDERLEKYWKSTDIWPKTAEQETSISGSNGKKSDFSNFCPEVSFDRFGYFASYLGRYNSEIDSGNAVELYTKQGAPSGHWCWNWAGVTELHYTDCHLYSIILHREGIKSDGVIKESHTAKSEWKNTRVDRYLKKMKNNRLLSVLVVIAIIIIAIGTLTDAISRISNIFI
;
A
#
# COMPACT_ATOMS: atom_id res chain seq x y z
N MET A 1 -33.97 2.55 -6.68
CA MET A 1 -32.76 1.76 -6.42
C MET A 1 -31.75 2.24 -7.45
N ASP A 2 -30.58 2.70 -7.02
CA ASP A 2 -29.59 3.25 -7.94
C ASP A 2 -28.72 2.12 -8.47
N PHE A 3 -28.80 1.87 -9.78
CA PHE A 3 -28.00 0.85 -10.45
C PHE A 3 -26.60 1.40 -10.72
N LEU A 4 -25.67 1.15 -9.79
CA LEU A 4 -24.28 1.53 -9.91
C LEU A 4 -23.53 0.55 -10.80
N THR A 5 -22.94 1.04 -11.89
CA THR A 5 -21.98 0.27 -12.71
C THR A 5 -20.61 0.91 -12.58
N PRO A 6 -19.59 0.21 -12.05
CA PRO A 6 -18.25 0.75 -11.88
C PRO A 6 -17.47 0.72 -13.20
N ASP A 7 -18.02 1.39 -14.22
CA ASP A 7 -17.41 1.56 -15.53
C ASP A 7 -16.42 2.74 -15.55
N LEU A 8 -15.90 3.07 -16.74
CA LEU A 8 -15.01 4.22 -16.93
C LEU A 8 -15.66 5.55 -16.57
N LYS A 9 -16.96 5.72 -16.81
CA LYS A 9 -17.67 6.97 -16.48
C LYS A 9 -17.75 7.14 -14.96
N TRP A 10 -18.11 6.08 -14.23
CA TRP A 10 -18.10 6.06 -12.77
C TRP A 10 -16.71 6.38 -12.21
N TYR A 11 -15.69 5.68 -12.70
CA TYR A 11 -14.32 5.83 -12.21
C TYR A 11 -13.76 7.24 -12.41
N THR A 12 -13.89 7.77 -13.64
CA THR A 12 -13.41 9.11 -13.99
C THR A 12 -14.20 10.21 -13.29
N ALA A 13 -15.50 10.03 -13.04
CA ALA A 13 -16.30 10.96 -12.25
C ALA A 13 -15.78 11.07 -10.80
N ILE A 14 -15.39 9.95 -10.19
CA ILE A 14 -14.75 9.95 -8.86
C ILE A 14 -13.41 10.68 -8.92
N SER A 15 -12.57 10.40 -9.92
CA SER A 15 -11.28 11.07 -10.07
C SER A 15 -11.44 12.59 -10.19
N ASN A 16 -12.37 13.04 -11.04
CA ASN A 16 -12.69 14.45 -11.23
C ASN A 16 -13.18 15.10 -9.93
N LYS A 17 -14.09 14.44 -9.20
CA LYS A 17 -14.60 14.92 -7.91
C LYS A 17 -13.50 15.06 -6.86
N ARG A 18 -12.51 14.17 -6.89
CA ARG A 18 -11.38 14.14 -5.94
C ARG A 18 -10.19 15.00 -6.40
N GLY A 19 -10.23 15.59 -7.59
CA GLY A 19 -9.12 16.37 -8.15
C GLY A 19 -7.87 15.55 -8.39
N VAL A 20 -8.03 14.26 -8.73
CA VAL A 20 -6.93 13.33 -9.00
C VAL A 20 -6.95 12.86 -10.45
N GLN A 21 -5.85 12.26 -10.89
CA GLN A 21 -5.74 11.69 -12.23
C GLN A 21 -6.78 10.58 -12.51
N PRO A 22 -7.24 10.42 -13.76
CA PRO A 22 -8.33 9.51 -14.11
C PRO A 22 -7.99 8.02 -14.05
N ARG A 23 -6.71 7.66 -13.98
CA ARG A 23 -6.20 6.29 -13.87
C ARG A 23 -5.11 6.22 -12.81
N CYS A 24 -4.94 5.06 -12.20
CA CYS A 24 -3.95 4.85 -11.17
C CYS A 24 -2.51 5.06 -11.70
N PRO A 25 -1.69 5.93 -11.08
CA PRO A 25 -0.31 6.17 -11.53
C PRO A 25 0.63 4.98 -11.32
N PHE A 26 0.23 4.04 -10.46
CA PHE A 26 1.04 2.91 -10.03
C PHE A 26 0.60 1.58 -10.65
N ALA A 27 -0.39 1.59 -11.56
CA ALA A 27 -0.95 0.39 -12.16
C ALA A 27 -0.05 -0.20 -13.26
N THR A 28 1.14 -0.61 -12.85
CA THR A 28 2.13 -1.32 -13.67
C THR A 28 2.77 -2.41 -12.82
N ILE A 29 3.19 -3.51 -13.45
CA ILE A 29 3.78 -4.67 -12.77
C ILE A 29 5.04 -4.33 -11.95
N GLU A 30 5.77 -3.27 -12.33
CA GLU A 30 6.99 -2.80 -11.63
C GLU A 30 6.72 -1.88 -10.45
N LYS A 31 5.52 -1.28 -10.37
CA LYS A 31 5.19 -0.25 -9.36
C LYS A 31 4.18 -0.70 -8.33
N CYS A 32 3.39 -1.74 -8.61
CA CYS A 32 2.36 -2.20 -7.70
C CYS A 32 2.28 -3.73 -7.64
N PRO A 33 2.46 -4.34 -6.46
CA PRO A 33 2.41 -5.79 -6.32
C PRO A 33 1.02 -6.36 -6.66
N ARG A 34 -0.06 -5.62 -6.39
CA ARG A 34 -1.42 -6.07 -6.74
C ARG A 34 -1.67 -6.06 -8.25
N ASN A 35 -1.12 -5.09 -8.97
CA ASN A 35 -1.22 -5.07 -10.44
C ASN A 35 -0.49 -6.29 -11.03
N TYR A 36 0.74 -6.54 -10.56
CA TYR A 36 1.51 -7.73 -10.89
C TYR A 36 0.77 -9.04 -10.57
N GLN A 37 0.34 -9.24 -9.32
CA GLN A 37 -0.38 -10.45 -8.90
C GLN A 37 -1.63 -10.72 -9.74
N SER A 38 -2.41 -9.67 -10.04
CA SER A 38 -3.62 -9.80 -10.85
C SER A 38 -3.30 -10.29 -12.27
N LEU A 39 -2.26 -9.73 -12.91
CA LEU A 39 -1.87 -10.10 -14.27
C LEU A 39 -1.26 -11.51 -14.33
N SER A 40 -0.34 -11.84 -13.40
CA SER A 40 0.26 -13.18 -13.33
C SER A 40 -0.82 -14.26 -13.12
N LEU A 41 -1.76 -14.04 -12.18
CA LEU A 41 -2.85 -14.99 -11.92
C LEU A 41 -3.80 -15.17 -13.11
N LEU A 42 -4.13 -14.11 -13.85
CA LEU A 42 -4.92 -14.25 -15.08
C LEU A 42 -4.20 -15.08 -16.14
N GLY A 43 -2.89 -14.91 -16.27
CA GLY A 43 -2.05 -15.71 -17.17
C GLY A 43 -2.04 -17.19 -16.78
N ILE A 44 -1.75 -17.47 -15.50
CA ILE A 44 -1.74 -18.84 -14.94
C ILE A 44 -3.11 -19.51 -15.06
N ALA A 45 -4.20 -18.75 -14.88
CA ALA A 45 -5.56 -19.24 -15.02
C ALA A 45 -6.01 -19.45 -16.48
N GLY A 46 -5.18 -19.14 -17.47
CA GLY A 46 -5.53 -19.23 -18.90
C GLY A 46 -6.55 -18.20 -19.35
N LEU A 47 -6.73 -17.11 -18.58
CA LEU A 47 -7.65 -16.02 -18.90
C LEU A 47 -6.97 -14.90 -19.69
N SER A 48 -5.65 -14.82 -19.68
CA SER A 48 -4.87 -13.90 -20.50
C SER A 48 -3.60 -14.57 -21.01
N THR A 49 -2.91 -13.92 -21.94
CA THR A 49 -1.52 -14.27 -22.25
C THR A 49 -0.69 -14.14 -20.96
N PRO A 50 0.10 -15.17 -20.59
CA PRO A 50 0.94 -15.11 -19.40
C PRO A 50 2.13 -14.17 -19.62
N ILE A 51 2.63 -13.61 -18.51
CA ILE A 51 3.93 -12.95 -18.47
C ILE A 51 5.00 -14.00 -18.84
N GLN A 52 6.07 -13.59 -19.52
CA GLN A 52 7.19 -14.50 -19.80
C GLN A 52 7.73 -15.08 -18.50
N LYS A 53 8.04 -16.38 -18.50
CA LYS A 53 8.30 -17.14 -17.27
C LYS A 53 9.45 -16.55 -16.43
N ASP A 54 10.55 -16.21 -17.09
CA ASP A 54 11.73 -15.60 -16.46
C ASP A 54 11.42 -14.23 -15.84
N GLU A 55 10.61 -13.44 -16.54
CA GLU A 55 10.15 -12.14 -16.06
C GLU A 55 9.17 -12.27 -14.88
N ASP A 56 8.24 -13.23 -14.94
CA ASP A 56 7.29 -13.50 -13.86
C ASP A 56 8.02 -13.95 -12.58
N GLU A 57 8.97 -14.88 -12.71
CA GLU A 57 9.82 -15.34 -11.59
C GLU A 57 10.67 -14.19 -11.00
N ARG A 58 11.20 -13.30 -11.85
CA ARG A 58 11.96 -12.12 -11.40
C ARG A 58 11.06 -11.18 -10.59
N LEU A 59 9.87 -10.85 -11.11
CA LEU A 59 8.91 -9.96 -10.46
C LEU A 59 8.39 -10.56 -9.16
N GLU A 60 8.10 -11.85 -9.13
CA GLU A 60 7.65 -12.55 -7.92
C GLU A 60 8.70 -12.44 -6.82
N LYS A 61 9.96 -12.73 -7.15
CA LYS A 61 11.08 -12.64 -6.20
C LYS A 61 11.28 -11.21 -5.71
N TYR A 62 11.23 -10.24 -6.62
CA TYR A 62 11.33 -8.83 -6.27
C TYR A 62 10.23 -8.46 -5.27
N TRP A 63 8.97 -8.71 -5.59
CA TRP A 63 7.86 -8.30 -4.76
C TRP A 63 7.82 -9.02 -3.42
N LYS A 64 8.07 -10.34 -3.38
CA LYS A 64 8.18 -11.12 -2.13
C LYS A 64 9.26 -10.61 -1.18
N SER A 65 10.28 -9.93 -1.68
CA SER A 65 11.32 -9.31 -0.85
C SER A 65 10.88 -7.99 -0.19
N THR A 66 9.76 -7.40 -0.65
CA THR A 66 9.23 -6.14 -0.12
C THR A 66 8.27 -6.39 1.04
N ASP A 67 8.10 -5.38 1.89
CA ASP A 67 7.17 -5.40 3.02
C ASP A 67 5.71 -5.11 2.65
N ILE A 68 5.44 -4.73 1.40
CA ILE A 68 4.08 -4.52 0.85
C ILE A 68 3.55 -5.71 0.08
N TRP A 69 4.32 -6.81 0.03
CA TRP A 69 3.79 -8.10 -0.39
C TRP A 69 2.77 -8.60 0.64
N PRO A 70 1.61 -9.13 0.20
CA PRO A 70 0.66 -9.76 1.11
C PRO A 70 1.33 -10.81 1.99
N LYS A 71 1.03 -10.76 3.30
CA LYS A 71 1.55 -11.73 4.28
C LYS A 71 0.54 -12.82 4.63
N THR A 72 -0.73 -12.62 4.25
CA THR A 72 -1.83 -13.54 4.52
C THR A 72 -2.70 -13.71 3.28
N ALA A 73 -3.36 -14.86 3.17
CA ALA A 73 -4.20 -15.19 2.02
C ALA A 73 -5.39 -14.23 1.85
N GLU A 74 -5.88 -13.62 2.93
CA GLU A 74 -6.97 -12.64 2.89
C GLU A 74 -6.57 -11.35 2.17
N GLN A 75 -5.27 -11.03 2.16
CA GLN A 75 -4.73 -9.85 1.47
C GLN A 75 -4.28 -10.17 0.04
N GLU A 76 -4.03 -11.46 -0.24
CA GLU A 76 -3.56 -11.91 -1.55
C GLU A 76 -4.64 -11.75 -2.61
N THR A 77 -4.18 -11.37 -3.81
CA THR A 77 -5.00 -11.51 -5.02
C THR A 77 -5.24 -13.00 -5.24
N SER A 78 -6.48 -13.39 -5.53
CA SER A 78 -6.82 -14.80 -5.72
C SER A 78 -7.90 -15.02 -6.76
N ILE A 79 -7.83 -16.18 -7.42
CA ILE A 79 -8.87 -16.69 -8.30
C ILE A 79 -9.36 -18.02 -7.72
N SER A 80 -10.65 -18.11 -7.45
CA SER A 80 -11.29 -19.32 -6.97
C SER A 80 -12.53 -19.67 -7.80
N GLY A 81 -13.13 -20.82 -7.48
CA GLY A 81 -14.36 -21.27 -8.10
C GLY A 81 -14.58 -22.76 -7.91
N SER A 82 -15.82 -23.19 -8.14
CA SER A 82 -16.22 -24.59 -8.01
C SER A 82 -15.96 -25.38 -9.28
N ASN A 83 -15.75 -26.70 -9.15
CA ASN A 83 -15.67 -27.64 -10.29
C ASN A 83 -14.65 -27.23 -11.36
N GLY A 84 -13.50 -26.67 -10.95
CA GLY A 84 -12.43 -26.22 -11.86
C GLY A 84 -12.73 -24.92 -12.60
N LYS A 85 -13.91 -24.32 -12.44
CA LYS A 85 -14.24 -23.02 -13.02
C LYS A 85 -13.51 -21.91 -12.29
N LYS A 86 -13.16 -20.85 -13.02
CA LYS A 86 -12.58 -19.61 -12.49
C LYS A 86 -13.70 -18.56 -12.43
N SER A 87 -14.45 -18.56 -11.32
CA SER A 87 -15.69 -17.79 -11.16
C SER A 87 -15.53 -16.58 -10.25
N ASP A 88 -14.57 -16.62 -9.34
CA ASP A 88 -14.41 -15.65 -8.28
C ASP A 88 -13.01 -15.04 -8.34
N PHE A 89 -12.97 -13.71 -8.38
CA PHE A 89 -11.76 -12.91 -8.51
C PHE A 89 -11.72 -11.96 -7.32
N SER A 90 -10.77 -12.14 -6.42
CA SER A 90 -10.71 -11.40 -5.14
C SER A 90 -9.41 -10.62 -5.02
N ASN A 91 -9.49 -9.45 -4.38
CA ASN A 91 -8.39 -8.51 -4.17
C ASN A 91 -7.68 -8.04 -5.46
N PHE A 92 -8.38 -8.07 -6.59
CA PHE A 92 -7.82 -7.68 -7.88
C PHE A 92 -7.49 -6.18 -7.94
N CYS A 93 -6.50 -5.84 -8.77
CA CYS A 93 -6.23 -4.46 -9.15
C CYS A 93 -7.41 -3.94 -9.99
N PRO A 94 -8.06 -2.81 -9.63
CA PRO A 94 -9.25 -2.35 -10.34
C PRO A 94 -8.97 -2.00 -11.81
N GLU A 95 -7.73 -1.61 -12.11
CA GLU A 95 -7.25 -1.31 -13.46
C GLU A 95 -7.19 -2.58 -14.32
N VAL A 96 -6.65 -3.66 -13.76
CA VAL A 96 -6.59 -4.98 -14.44
C VAL A 96 -7.99 -5.57 -14.58
N SER A 97 -8.83 -5.43 -13.55
CA SER A 97 -10.25 -5.84 -13.62
C SER A 97 -11.00 -5.11 -14.71
N PHE A 98 -10.77 -3.80 -14.88
CA PHE A 98 -11.39 -3.03 -15.95
C PHE A 98 -10.95 -3.52 -17.32
N ASP A 99 -9.64 -3.68 -17.52
CA ASP A 99 -9.09 -4.10 -18.81
C ASP A 99 -9.56 -5.51 -19.19
N ARG A 100 -9.76 -6.40 -18.20
CA ARG A 100 -10.18 -7.79 -18.45
C ARG A 100 -11.70 -7.98 -18.50
N PHE A 101 -12.44 -7.31 -17.63
CA PHE A 101 -13.87 -7.58 -17.38
C PHE A 101 -14.78 -6.38 -17.64
N GLY A 102 -14.22 -5.19 -17.90
CA GLY A 102 -14.97 -3.95 -18.16
C GLY A 102 -15.39 -3.18 -16.91
N TYR A 103 -14.97 -3.63 -15.71
CA TYR A 103 -15.39 -3.05 -14.44
C TYR A 103 -14.21 -2.76 -13.51
N PHE A 104 -14.18 -1.56 -12.92
CA PHE A 104 -13.22 -1.17 -11.89
C PHE A 104 -13.63 -1.75 -10.54
N ALA A 105 -13.17 -2.97 -10.29
CA ALA A 105 -13.58 -3.74 -9.12
C ALA A 105 -12.42 -4.48 -8.47
N SER A 106 -12.46 -4.61 -7.15
CA SER A 106 -11.55 -5.48 -6.41
C SER A 106 -12.08 -6.90 -6.24
N TYR A 107 -13.40 -7.07 -6.36
CA TYR A 107 -14.05 -8.38 -6.35
C TYR A 107 -15.02 -8.52 -7.52
N LEU A 108 -14.97 -9.66 -8.21
CA LEU A 108 -16.00 -10.08 -9.17
C LEU A 108 -16.32 -11.57 -8.93
N GLY A 109 -17.59 -11.91 -8.77
CA GLY A 109 -18.08 -13.28 -8.60
C GLY A 109 -19.11 -13.64 -9.65
N ARG A 110 -18.92 -14.74 -10.37
CA ARG A 110 -19.91 -15.28 -11.32
C ARG A 110 -21.01 -16.02 -10.56
N TYR A 111 -22.16 -16.19 -11.22
CA TYR A 111 -23.19 -17.09 -10.73
C TYR A 111 -22.66 -18.53 -10.67
N ASN A 112 -22.99 -19.24 -9.59
CA ASN A 112 -22.55 -20.62 -9.37
C ASN A 112 -23.28 -21.61 -10.28
N SER A 113 -24.52 -21.29 -10.66
CA SER A 113 -25.36 -22.13 -11.50
C SER A 113 -26.29 -21.32 -12.39
N GLU A 114 -26.90 -21.99 -13.38
CA GLU A 114 -27.95 -21.42 -14.23
C GLU A 114 -29.21 -21.06 -13.45
N ILE A 115 -29.47 -21.76 -12.34
CA ILE A 115 -30.60 -21.46 -11.45
C ILE A 115 -30.36 -20.12 -10.75
N ASP A 116 -29.14 -19.88 -10.26
CA ASP A 116 -28.78 -18.62 -9.61
C ASP A 116 -28.84 -17.45 -10.59
N SER A 117 -28.32 -17.62 -11.81
CA SER A 117 -28.41 -16.58 -12.83
C SER A 117 -29.85 -16.35 -13.30
N GLY A 118 -30.66 -17.40 -13.45
CA GLY A 118 -32.07 -17.29 -13.82
C GLY A 118 -32.89 -16.50 -12.79
N ASN A 119 -32.72 -16.83 -11.50
CA ASN A 119 -33.36 -16.11 -10.39
C ASN A 119 -32.94 -14.64 -10.36
N ALA A 120 -31.65 -14.36 -10.57
CA ALA A 120 -31.15 -12.99 -10.62
C ALA A 120 -31.68 -12.22 -11.83
N VAL A 121 -31.75 -12.84 -13.00
CA VAL A 121 -32.32 -12.23 -14.20
C VAL A 121 -33.77 -11.82 -13.97
N GLU A 122 -34.59 -12.71 -13.39
CA GLU A 122 -35.98 -12.40 -13.05
C GLU A 122 -36.08 -11.22 -12.08
N LEU A 123 -35.29 -11.25 -11.00
CA LEU A 123 -35.25 -10.20 -9.98
C LEU A 123 -34.89 -8.84 -10.57
N TYR A 124 -33.77 -8.76 -11.30
CA TYR A 124 -33.27 -7.49 -11.84
C TYR A 124 -34.13 -6.97 -12.99
N THR A 125 -34.78 -7.85 -13.75
CA THR A 125 -35.80 -7.45 -14.74
C THR A 125 -36.99 -6.78 -14.05
N LYS A 126 -37.51 -7.38 -12.99
CA LYS A 126 -38.61 -6.81 -12.19
C LYS A 126 -38.23 -5.46 -11.57
N GLN A 127 -36.96 -5.26 -11.23
CA GLN A 127 -36.44 -4.01 -10.67
C GLN A 127 -36.08 -2.96 -11.74
N GLY A 128 -36.19 -3.28 -13.03
CA GLY A 128 -35.88 -2.36 -14.13
C GLY A 128 -34.38 -2.08 -14.28
N ALA A 129 -33.52 -3.07 -14.02
CA ALA A 129 -32.08 -2.93 -14.21
C ALA A 129 -31.74 -2.61 -15.68
N PRO A 130 -30.82 -1.66 -15.95
CA PRO A 130 -30.38 -1.36 -17.31
C PRO A 130 -29.74 -2.57 -17.98
N SER A 131 -29.95 -2.74 -19.29
CA SER A 131 -29.41 -3.88 -20.06
C SER A 131 -27.87 -4.02 -20.04
N GLY A 132 -27.15 -2.92 -19.80
CA GLY A 132 -25.68 -2.92 -19.67
C GLY A 132 -25.15 -3.15 -18.25
N HIS A 133 -26.02 -3.42 -17.28
CA HIS A 133 -25.61 -3.56 -15.88
C HIS A 133 -24.81 -4.86 -15.66
N TRP A 134 -23.85 -4.84 -14.73
CA TRP A 134 -22.98 -5.99 -14.46
C TRP A 134 -23.75 -7.22 -13.95
N CYS A 135 -24.93 -7.01 -13.35
CA CYS A 135 -25.76 -8.07 -12.75
C CYS A 135 -26.23 -9.13 -13.75
N TRP A 136 -26.19 -8.85 -15.06
CA TRP A 136 -26.52 -9.86 -16.07
C TRP A 136 -25.44 -10.92 -16.23
N ASN A 137 -24.23 -10.63 -15.75
CA ASN A 137 -23.05 -11.48 -15.95
C ASN A 137 -22.39 -11.91 -14.64
N TRP A 138 -22.63 -11.18 -13.55
CA TRP A 138 -21.95 -11.33 -12.28
C TRP A 138 -22.95 -11.38 -11.13
N ALA A 139 -22.76 -12.31 -10.21
CA ALA A 139 -23.51 -12.42 -8.97
C ALA A 139 -23.12 -11.33 -7.96
N GLY A 140 -21.87 -10.88 -8.00
CA GLY A 140 -21.37 -9.81 -7.16
C GLY A 140 -20.23 -9.06 -7.81
N VAL A 141 -20.22 -7.74 -7.61
CA VAL A 141 -19.14 -6.84 -7.99
C VAL A 141 -18.91 -5.89 -6.82
N THR A 142 -17.68 -5.81 -6.31
CA THR A 142 -17.27 -4.78 -5.35
C THR A 142 -16.41 -3.77 -6.08
N GLU A 143 -16.97 -2.59 -6.30
CA GLU A 143 -16.29 -1.49 -6.96
C GLU A 143 -15.07 -1.01 -6.17
N LEU A 144 -14.04 -0.56 -6.87
CA LEU A 144 -12.87 0.03 -6.22
C LEU A 144 -12.26 1.12 -7.09
N HIS A 145 -12.27 2.36 -6.60
CA HIS A 145 -11.45 3.42 -7.15
C HIS A 145 -10.02 3.32 -6.60
N TYR A 146 -8.99 3.57 -7.43
CA TYR A 146 -7.60 3.34 -7.00
C TYR A 146 -7.18 4.13 -5.76
N THR A 147 -7.71 5.32 -5.52
CA THR A 147 -7.40 6.10 -4.31
C THR A 147 -7.93 5.47 -3.03
N ASP A 148 -8.91 4.56 -3.14
CA ASP A 148 -9.47 3.82 -2.01
C ASP A 148 -8.75 2.47 -1.80
N CYS A 149 -7.80 2.12 -2.69
CA CYS A 149 -6.96 0.94 -2.55
C CYS A 149 -5.95 1.15 -1.41
N HIS A 150 -5.87 0.21 -0.46
CA HIS A 150 -4.92 0.29 0.66
C HIS A 150 -3.45 0.41 0.22
N LEU A 151 -3.07 -0.23 -0.89
CA LEU A 151 -1.70 -0.14 -1.42
C LEU A 151 -1.39 1.22 -2.04
N TYR A 152 -2.40 1.95 -2.53
CA TYR A 152 -2.18 3.23 -3.18
C TYR A 152 -1.55 4.25 -2.22
N SER A 153 -2.08 4.39 -1.00
CA SER A 153 -1.55 5.33 -0.02
C SER A 153 -0.12 4.98 0.41
N ILE A 154 0.18 3.69 0.54
CA ILE A 154 1.53 3.21 0.90
C ILE A 154 2.52 3.52 -0.22
N ILE A 155 2.18 3.22 -1.48
CA ILE A 155 3.05 3.49 -2.63
C ILE A 155 3.21 5.00 -2.82
N LEU A 156 2.12 5.77 -2.73
CA LEU A 156 2.15 7.23 -2.83
C LEU A 156 3.09 7.85 -1.79
N HIS A 157 3.01 7.42 -0.53
CA HIS A 157 3.88 7.87 0.54
C HIS A 157 5.36 7.53 0.26
N ARG A 158 5.64 6.33 -0.27
CA ARG A 158 7.02 5.91 -0.61
C ARG A 158 7.60 6.69 -1.77
N GLU A 159 6.83 6.90 -2.83
CA GLU A 159 7.27 7.71 -3.97
C GLU A 159 7.46 9.18 -3.57
N GLY A 160 6.64 9.70 -2.65
CA GLY A 160 6.83 11.00 -2.03
C GLY A 160 8.08 11.11 -1.16
N ILE A 161 8.53 10.02 -0.52
CA ILE A 161 9.81 9.99 0.21
C ILE A 161 11.00 9.94 -0.75
N LYS A 162 10.85 9.37 -1.95
CA LYS A 162 11.93 9.25 -2.93
C LYS A 162 12.42 10.61 -3.49
N SER A 163 11.67 11.71 -3.32
CA SER A 163 12.16 13.05 -3.68
C SER A 163 13.15 13.66 -2.67
N ASP A 164 13.25 13.14 -1.44
CA ASP A 164 14.17 13.64 -0.40
C ASP A 164 15.25 12.62 0.00
N GLY A 165 15.31 11.47 -0.70
CA GLY A 165 16.09 10.30 -0.32
C GLY A 165 17.43 10.10 -1.04
N VAL A 166 17.98 11.12 -1.69
CA VAL A 166 19.40 11.10 -2.13
C VAL A 166 20.20 12.00 -1.19
N ILE A 167 20.55 11.47 -0.02
CA ILE A 167 21.72 11.97 0.69
C ILE A 167 22.93 11.48 -0.11
N LYS A 168 23.32 12.26 -1.11
CA LYS A 168 24.73 12.32 -1.50
C LYS A 168 25.41 13.03 -0.34
N GLU A 169 26.19 12.30 0.45
CA GLU A 169 27.29 12.90 1.18
C GLU A 169 28.27 13.47 0.15
N SER A 170 28.01 14.68 -0.29
CA SER A 170 29.01 15.55 -0.89
C SER A 170 28.98 16.84 -0.12
N HIS A 171 30.04 17.03 0.65
CA HIS A 171 30.44 18.29 1.25
C HIS A 171 30.04 19.46 0.35
N THR A 172 29.01 20.23 0.73
CA THR A 172 28.96 21.70 0.72
C THR A 172 27.55 22.21 1.07
N ALA A 173 27.53 23.18 1.99
CA ALA A 173 26.50 24.21 2.19
C ALA A 173 25.12 23.82 2.78
N LYS A 174 25.05 23.94 4.12
CA LYS A 174 24.04 24.66 4.92
C LYS A 174 22.62 24.77 4.32
N SER A 175 21.67 24.05 4.91
CA SER A 175 20.28 24.53 5.02
C SER A 175 19.88 24.68 6.49
N GLU A 176 19.08 25.73 6.72
CA GLU A 176 18.99 26.48 7.95
C GLU A 176 17.74 26.07 8.74
N TRP A 177 17.87 25.12 9.67
CA TRP A 177 16.87 24.90 10.72
C TRP A 177 17.25 25.75 11.94
N LYS A 178 16.65 26.94 12.05
CA LYS A 178 16.72 27.76 13.27
C LYS A 178 15.31 28.11 13.72
N ASN A 179 14.85 27.48 14.80
CA ASN A 179 14.10 28.09 15.92
C ASN A 179 13.25 27.06 16.67
N THR A 180 13.85 25.99 17.17
CA THR A 180 13.22 25.31 18.29
C THR A 180 13.49 26.06 19.60
N ARG A 181 12.58 25.94 20.57
CA ARG A 181 12.76 26.49 21.93
C ARG A 181 14.03 25.93 22.60
N VAL A 182 14.43 24.72 22.19
CA VAL A 182 15.66 24.03 22.58
C VAL A 182 16.90 24.72 21.99
N ASP A 183 16.88 25.15 20.72
CA ASP A 183 17.98 25.89 20.11
C ASP A 183 18.26 27.23 20.82
N ARG A 184 17.21 27.94 21.24
CA ARG A 184 17.38 29.19 22.01
C ARG A 184 18.04 28.95 23.36
N TYR A 185 17.72 27.84 24.03
CA TYR A 185 18.36 27.44 25.28
C TYR A 185 19.81 27.01 25.08
N LEU A 186 20.09 26.17 24.08
CA LEU A 186 21.44 25.71 23.76
C LEU A 186 22.36 26.85 23.29
N LYS A 187 21.82 27.80 22.51
CA LYS A 187 22.57 28.98 22.05
C LYS A 187 22.88 29.96 23.19
N LYS A 188 21.96 30.10 24.16
CA LYS A 188 22.20 30.89 25.38
C LYS A 188 23.25 30.24 26.30
N MET A 189 23.31 28.90 26.34
CA MET A 189 24.36 28.17 27.05
C MET A 189 25.73 28.25 26.36
N LYS A 190 25.79 28.16 25.03
CA LYS A 190 27.05 28.19 24.27
C LYS A 190 27.80 29.54 24.35
N ASN A 191 27.09 30.64 24.60
CA ASN A 191 27.68 31.97 24.73
C ASN A 191 28.13 32.34 26.14
N ASN A 192 27.91 31.48 27.15
CA ASN A 192 28.29 31.77 28.52
C ASN A 192 29.34 30.75 29.00
N ARG A 193 30.62 31.16 28.92
CA ARG A 193 31.78 30.31 29.27
C ARG A 193 31.69 29.72 30.68
N LEU A 194 31.05 30.41 31.62
CA LEU A 194 30.88 29.92 32.99
C LEU A 194 29.92 28.72 33.05
N LEU A 195 28.81 28.78 32.33
CA LEU A 195 27.81 27.69 32.28
C LEU A 195 28.35 26.46 31.56
N SER A 196 29.12 26.63 30.48
CA SER A 196 29.74 25.48 29.80
C SER A 196 30.71 24.74 30.71
N VAL A 197 31.48 25.46 31.52
CA VAL A 197 32.41 24.85 32.49
C VAL A 197 31.64 24.13 33.60
N LEU A 198 30.57 24.73 34.13
CA LEU A 198 29.75 24.11 35.17
C LEU A 198 29.06 22.82 34.71
N VAL A 199 28.58 22.76 33.47
CA VAL A 199 27.97 21.54 32.91
C VAL A 199 29.00 20.42 32.76
N VAL A 200 30.21 20.74 32.29
CA VAL A 200 31.31 19.75 32.20
C VAL A 200 31.71 19.25 33.59
N ILE A 201 31.83 20.14 34.57
CA ILE A 201 32.13 19.77 35.96
C ILE A 201 31.02 18.87 36.53
N ALA A 202 29.74 19.19 36.29
CA ALA A 202 28.63 18.37 36.74
C ALA A 202 28.64 16.96 36.13
N ILE A 203 28.95 16.83 34.83
CA ILE A 203 29.08 15.53 34.15
C ILE A 203 30.25 14.73 34.75
N ILE A 204 31.38 15.37 35.03
CA ILE A 204 32.54 14.72 35.64
C ILE A 204 32.21 14.24 37.06
N ILE A 205 31.51 15.05 37.87
CA ILE A 205 31.09 14.67 39.23
C ILE A 205 30.14 13.46 39.20
N ILE A 206 29.17 13.45 38.27
CA ILE A 206 28.25 12.33 38.10
C ILE A 206 29.01 11.06 37.69
N ALA A 207 29.94 11.17 36.74
CA ALA A 207 30.75 10.04 36.29
C ALA A 207 31.61 9.46 37.42
N ILE A 208 32.26 10.30 38.22
CA ILE A 208 33.05 9.87 39.38
C ILE A 208 32.17 9.19 40.42
N GLY A 209 30.99 9.75 40.72
CA GLY A 209 30.03 9.16 41.64
C GLY A 209 29.59 7.75 41.22
N THR A 210 29.27 7.57 39.93
CA THR A 210 28.92 6.24 39.39
C THR A 210 30.09 5.25 39.41
N LEU A 211 31.31 5.74 39.26
CA LEU A 211 32.51 4.91 39.31
C LEU A 211 32.78 4.44 40.75
N THR A 212 32.63 5.32 41.73
CA THR A 212 32.78 4.97 43.16
C THR A 212 31.71 3.98 43.63
N ASP A 213 30.47 4.13 43.14
CA ASP A 213 29.37 3.22 43.47
C ASP A 213 29.53 1.84 42.79
N ALA A 214 30.16 1.79 41.62
CA ALA A 214 30.53 0.54 40.96
C ALA A 214 31.69 -0.17 41.69
N ILE A 215 32.70 0.57 42.17
CA ILE A 215 33.85 0.02 42.89
C ILE A 215 33.44 -0.53 44.26
N SER A 216 32.55 0.16 45.00
CA SER A 216 32.05 -0.29 46.30
C SER A 216 31.27 -1.62 46.21
N ARG A 217 30.53 -1.82 45.12
CA ARG A 217 29.80 -3.06 44.84
C ARG A 217 30.72 -4.24 44.53
N ILE A 218 31.89 -4.00 43.93
CA ILE A 218 32.88 -5.05 43.64
C ILE A 218 33.61 -5.47 44.91
N SER A 219 33.93 -4.54 45.81
CA SER A 219 34.60 -4.87 47.08
C SER A 219 33.75 -5.68 48.07
N ASN A 220 32.41 -5.60 47.99
CA ASN A 220 31.49 -6.39 48.83
C ASN A 220 31.22 -7.81 48.30
N ILE A 221 31.77 -8.19 47.15
CA ILE A 221 31.62 -9.54 46.57
C ILE A 221 32.82 -10.44 46.95
N PHE A 222 33.91 -9.87 47.48
CA PHE A 222 35.16 -10.57 47.79
C PHE A 222 35.48 -10.65 49.30
N ILE A 223 34.50 -10.43 50.18
CA ILE A 223 34.54 -10.72 51.62
C ILE A 223 33.36 -11.64 51.94
#